data_AF-A0A3M1UGT3-F1
#
_entry.id   AF-A0A3M1UGT3-F1
#
_cell.length_a   1.000
_cell.length_b   1.000
_cell.length_c   1.000
_cell.angle_alpha   90.00
_cell.angle_beta   90.00
_cell.angle_gamma   90.00
#
_symmetry.space_group_name_H-M   'P 1'
#
loop_
_entity.id
_entity.type
_entity.pdbx_description
1 polymer ?
#
loop_
_entity_poly.entity_id
_entity_poly.type
_entity_poly.pdbx_seq_one_letter_code
_entity_poly.pdbx_strand_id
1 'polypeptide(L)'
;MLWANRLPVGQAAIEHRFFHGLEAEKAEGHCLIRWQLPEGMPAEGFRLQRSFNGTDFVPITAIQQASGTYKDTEEQMGNSSMPVVFYRLSKPGQAGEHIYSNIVSVRLGLKSSRLPTPFRMD
;
A
#
# COMPACT_ATOMS: atom_id res chain seq x y z
N MET A 1 29.39 42.17 -16.14
CA MET A 1 27.98 41.75 -16.20
C MET A 1 27.93 40.40 -16.91
N LEU A 2 27.71 39.32 -16.17
CA LEU A 2 27.67 37.95 -16.70
C LEU A 2 26.21 37.55 -16.89
N TRP A 3 25.73 37.51 -18.13
CA TRP A 3 24.48 36.82 -18.47
C TRP A 3 24.82 35.37 -18.76
N ALA A 4 24.60 34.48 -17.79
CA ALA A 4 24.77 33.05 -17.97
C ALA A 4 23.44 32.43 -18.42
N ASN A 5 23.49 31.75 -19.57
CA ASN A 5 22.45 30.91 -20.14
C ASN A 5 21.85 29.95 -19.10
N ARG A 6 20.54 30.04 -18.86
CA ARG A 6 19.68 28.95 -18.35
C ARG A 6 18.66 28.71 -19.47
N LEU A 7 18.50 27.54 -20.07
CA LEU A 7 18.34 26.15 -19.58
C LEU A 7 18.84 25.19 -20.69
N PRO A 8 18.91 23.83 -20.56
CA PRO A 8 18.26 22.95 -19.57
C PRO A 8 19.11 21.77 -19.02
N VAL A 9 18.76 21.25 -17.85
CA VAL A 9 19.01 19.83 -17.52
C VAL A 9 17.74 19.26 -16.93
N GLY A 10 16.83 18.89 -17.83
CA GLY A 10 16.06 17.68 -17.61
C GLY A 10 16.97 16.49 -17.91
N GLN A 11 16.71 15.38 -17.24
CA GLN A 11 17.19 14.03 -17.54
C GLN A 11 18.40 13.53 -16.72
N ALA A 12 18.01 12.87 -15.63
CA ALA A 12 18.44 11.53 -15.24
C ALA A 12 19.83 11.37 -14.62
N ALA A 13 19.84 11.16 -13.31
CA ALA A 13 20.26 9.87 -12.77
C ALA A 13 19.84 9.68 -11.29
N ILE A 14 18.92 8.72 -11.09
CA ILE A 14 19.01 7.68 -10.04
C ILE A 14 18.95 8.19 -8.58
N GLU A 15 17.76 8.20 -7.95
CA GLU A 15 17.56 7.83 -6.51
C GLU A 15 16.15 8.10 -5.91
N HIS A 16 15.04 7.99 -6.65
CA HIS A 16 13.71 7.93 -5.99
C HIS A 16 12.82 6.83 -6.57
N ARG A 17 13.39 5.64 -6.75
CA ARG A 17 12.64 4.43 -7.18
C ARG A 17 11.69 3.88 -6.12
N PHE A 18 11.85 4.36 -4.88
CA PHE A 18 11.01 4.03 -3.74
C PHE A 18 10.81 5.28 -2.91
N PHE A 19 9.61 5.44 -2.33
CA PHE A 19 9.37 6.41 -1.27
C PHE A 19 8.84 5.70 -0.02
N HIS A 20 9.20 6.22 1.15
CA HIS A 20 8.93 5.62 2.45
C HIS A 20 7.77 6.31 3.16
N GLY A 21 6.61 6.29 2.52
CA GLY A 21 5.42 6.99 2.99
C GLY A 21 4.24 6.08 3.28
N LEU A 22 4.39 4.76 3.18
CA LEU A 22 3.32 3.81 3.43
C LEU A 22 3.50 3.16 4.80
N GLU A 23 2.42 3.15 5.59
CA GLU A 23 2.34 2.50 6.89
C GLU A 23 1.06 1.66 6.95
N ALA A 24 1.10 0.54 7.66
CA ALA A 24 -0.07 -0.29 7.90
C ALA A 24 -0.03 -0.86 9.31
N GLU A 25 -1.17 -0.82 9.99
CA GLU A 25 -1.35 -1.40 11.31
C GLU A 25 -2.58 -2.30 11.35
N LYS A 26 -2.53 -3.34 12.20
CA LYS A 26 -3.71 -4.15 12.50
C LYS A 26 -4.61 -3.38 13.46
N ALA A 27 -5.89 -3.27 13.13
CA ALA A 27 -6.95 -2.82 14.00
C ALA A 27 -8.01 -3.94 14.16
N GLU A 28 -9.00 -3.71 15.01
CA GLU A 28 -10.09 -4.68 15.19
C GLU A 28 -10.91 -4.82 13.90
N GLY A 29 -10.89 -6.02 13.29
CA GLY A 29 -11.65 -6.34 12.08
C GLY A 29 -11.12 -5.72 10.77
N HIS A 30 -10.00 -5.01 10.79
CA HIS A 30 -9.40 -4.41 9.58
C HIS A 30 -7.91 -4.11 9.72
N CYS A 31 -7.22 -3.91 8.61
CA CYS A 31 -5.94 -3.19 8.57
C CYS A 31 -6.21 -1.71 8.26
N LEU A 32 -5.58 -0.82 9.01
CA LEU A 32 -5.58 0.60 8.72
C LEU A 32 -4.29 0.95 7.98
N ILE A 33 -4.42 1.37 6.73
CA ILE A 33 -3.32 1.75 5.85
C ILE A 33 -3.29 3.27 5.75
N ARG A 34 -2.12 3.85 5.95
CA ARG A 34 -1.87 5.29 5.83
C ARG A 34 -0.81 5.55 4.78
N TRP A 35 -1.01 6.59 3.99
CA TRP A 35 0.03 7.03 3.07
C TRP A 35 0.29 8.52 3.15
N GLN A 36 1.53 8.87 2.83
CA GLN A 36 2.00 10.22 2.53
C GLN A 36 2.91 10.14 1.31
N LEU A 37 2.47 10.69 0.19
CA LEU A 37 3.30 10.86 -1.00
C LEU A 37 4.32 11.99 -0.76
N PRO A 38 5.49 11.94 -1.42
CA PRO A 38 6.45 13.04 -1.44
C PRO A 38 5.80 14.36 -1.86
N GLU A 39 6.32 15.47 -1.33
CA GLU A 39 5.87 16.80 -1.73
C GLU A 39 6.00 17.00 -3.25
N GLY A 40 4.98 17.60 -3.87
CA GLY A 40 4.93 17.79 -5.32
C GLY A 40 4.64 16.54 -6.16
N MET A 41 4.50 15.36 -5.54
CA MET A 41 4.14 14.13 -6.25
C MET A 41 2.62 14.03 -6.45
N PRO A 42 2.11 13.98 -7.71
CA PRO A 42 0.68 13.86 -7.95
C PRO A 42 0.16 12.46 -7.59
N ALA A 43 -0.95 12.44 -6.86
CA ALA A 43 -1.66 11.21 -6.47
C ALA A 43 -2.26 10.45 -7.66
N GLU A 44 -2.58 11.15 -8.75
CA GLU A 44 -3.18 10.55 -9.93
C GLU A 44 -2.33 9.39 -10.47
N GLY A 45 -3.01 8.27 -10.75
CA GLY A 45 -2.39 7.04 -11.24
C GLY A 45 -1.80 6.13 -10.15
N PHE A 46 -1.67 6.60 -8.90
CA PHE A 46 -1.31 5.69 -7.80
C PHE A 46 -2.46 4.74 -7.46
N ARG A 47 -2.10 3.50 -7.17
CA ARG A 47 -3.00 2.46 -6.67
C ARG A 47 -2.40 1.81 -5.43
N LEU A 48 -3.22 1.63 -4.40
CA LEU A 48 -2.89 0.75 -3.29
C LEU A 48 -3.07 -0.69 -3.77
N GLN A 49 -2.02 -1.49 -3.57
CA GLN A 49 -2.01 -2.90 -3.90
C GLN A 49 -1.83 -3.75 -2.65
N ARG A 50 -2.43 -4.94 -2.66
CA ARG A 50 -2.37 -5.94 -1.61
C ARG A 50 -1.78 -7.24 -2.15
N SER A 51 -1.01 -7.94 -1.31
CA SER A 51 -0.55 -9.30 -1.55
C SER A 51 -0.72 -10.16 -0.31
N PHE A 52 -0.99 -11.45 -0.50
CA PHE A 52 -1.01 -12.46 0.57
C PHE A 52 0.25 -13.33 0.60
N ASN A 53 1.11 -13.24 -0.41
CA ASN A 53 2.35 -14.02 -0.50
C ASN A 53 3.62 -13.13 -0.61
N GLY A 54 3.46 -11.81 -0.54
CA GLY A 54 4.55 -10.84 -0.63
C GLY A 54 5.08 -10.62 -2.04
N THR A 55 4.51 -11.24 -3.07
CA THR A 55 5.01 -11.19 -4.46
C THR A 55 3.93 -10.81 -5.46
N ASP A 56 2.74 -11.40 -5.35
CA ASP A 56 1.60 -11.14 -6.22
C ASP A 56 0.75 -10.00 -5.66
N PHE A 57 0.96 -8.79 -6.18
CA PHE A 57 0.26 -7.59 -5.74
C PHE A 57 -0.90 -7.22 -6.66
N VAL A 58 -2.10 -7.18 -6.10
CA VAL A 58 -3.34 -6.83 -6.80
C VAL A 58 -3.86 -5.47 -6.33
N PRO A 59 -4.26 -4.54 -7.21
CA PRO A 59 -4.87 -3.28 -6.82
C PRO A 59 -6.16 -3.47 -6.03
N ILE A 60 -6.31 -2.74 -4.92
CA ILE A 60 -7.52 -2.75 -4.07
C ILE A 60 -8.23 -1.39 -4.01
N THR A 61 -7.51 -0.29 -4.25
CA THR A 61 -8.12 1.04 -4.41
C THR A 61 -7.22 2.00 -5.20
N ALA A 62 -7.83 3.01 -5.81
CA ALA A 62 -7.14 4.13 -6.44
C ALA A 62 -6.85 5.24 -5.42
N ILE A 63 -5.69 5.89 -5.53
CA ILE A 63 -5.30 7.00 -4.66
C ILE A 63 -5.70 8.31 -5.33
N GLN A 64 -6.43 9.16 -4.59
CA GLN A 64 -6.94 10.44 -5.09
C GLN A 64 -6.27 11.65 -4.43
N GLN A 65 -5.62 11.44 -3.29
CA GLN A 65 -5.01 12.50 -2.49
C GLN A 65 -3.58 12.10 -2.10
N ALA A 66 -2.70 13.09 -2.01
CA ALA A 66 -1.29 12.88 -1.66
C ALA A 66 -1.11 12.28 -0.26
N SER A 67 -2.07 12.45 0.62
CA SER A 67 -2.13 11.76 1.91
C SER A 67 -3.52 11.25 2.20
N GLY A 68 -3.62 10.19 2.98
CA GLY A 68 -4.91 9.61 3.30
C GLY A 68 -4.82 8.29 4.04
N THR A 69 -5.99 7.71 4.24
CA THR A 69 -6.15 6.42 4.92
C THR A 69 -7.09 5.51 4.16
N TYR A 70 -6.90 4.21 4.31
CA TYR A 70 -7.78 3.17 3.78
C TYR A 70 -7.97 2.08 4.83
N LYS A 71 -9.21 1.61 4.99
CA LYS A 71 -9.55 0.48 5.87
C LYS A 71 -9.75 -0.75 5.01
N ASP A 72 -8.80 -1.68 5.08
CA ASP A 72 -8.93 -2.99 4.43
C ASP A 72 -9.56 -3.99 5.41
N THR A 73 -10.84 -4.30 5.23
CA THR A 73 -11.60 -5.11 6.19
C THR A 73 -11.28 -6.60 6.07
N GLU A 74 -11.49 -7.36 7.14
CA GLU A 74 -11.35 -8.82 7.10
C GLU A 74 -12.29 -9.50 6.08
N GLU A 75 -13.44 -8.89 5.81
CA GLU A 75 -14.37 -9.32 4.77
C GLU A 75 -13.73 -9.16 3.38
N GLN A 76 -13.12 -8.01 3.10
CA GLN A 76 -12.41 -7.74 1.85
C GLN A 76 -11.16 -8.59 1.66
N MET A 77 -10.51 -8.99 2.77
CA MET A 77 -9.38 -9.92 2.76
C MET A 77 -9.82 -11.39 2.60
N GLY A 78 -11.13 -11.66 2.53
CA GLY A 78 -11.68 -12.97 2.19
C GLY A 78 -11.64 -13.98 3.33
N ASN A 79 -11.73 -13.53 4.59
CA ASN A 79 -11.72 -14.41 5.77
C ASN A 79 -10.47 -15.33 5.83
N SER A 80 -9.39 -14.95 5.14
CA SER A 80 -8.30 -15.86 4.87
C SER A 80 -7.52 -16.13 6.17
N SER A 81 -7.22 -17.40 6.42
CA SER A 81 -6.31 -17.83 7.49
C SER A 81 -4.85 -17.40 7.23
N MET A 82 -4.63 -16.41 6.35
CA MET A 82 -3.31 -15.92 6.00
C MET A 82 -2.72 -15.18 7.21
N PRO A 83 -1.56 -15.62 7.71
CA PRO A 83 -0.98 -15.01 8.91
C PRO A 83 -0.45 -13.60 8.65
N VAL A 84 -0.20 -13.24 7.39
CA VAL A 84 0.42 -11.97 6.98
C VAL A 84 -0.25 -11.43 5.72
N VAL A 85 -0.43 -10.12 5.67
CA VAL A 85 -0.84 -9.37 4.48
C VAL A 85 0.21 -8.29 4.19
N PHE A 86 0.47 -8.04 2.90
CA PHE A 86 1.46 -7.09 2.43
C PHE A 86 0.79 -5.99 1.60
N TYR A 87 1.28 -4.77 1.73
CA TYR A 87 0.79 -3.61 0.98
C TYR A 87 1.91 -2.83 0.33
N ARG A 88 1.63 -2.25 -0.83
CA ARG A 88 2.47 -1.22 -1.48
C ARG A 88 1.62 -0.26 -2.29
N LEU A 89 2.11 0.96 -2.50
CA LEU A 89 1.60 1.83 -3.54
C LEU A 89 2.34 1.54 -4.84
N SER A 90 1.64 1.67 -5.96
CA SER A 90 2.21 1.55 -7.30
C SER A 90 1.65 2.63 -8.22
N LYS A 91 2.46 3.14 -9.13
CA LYS A 91 2.03 4.03 -10.21
C LYS A 91 2.78 3.67 -11.49
N PRO A 92 2.10 3.58 -12.66
CA PRO A 92 2.80 3.46 -13.93
C PRO A 92 3.59 4.75 -14.22
N GLY A 93 4.85 4.59 -14.57
CA GLY A 93 5.74 5.62 -15.08
C GLY A 93 5.53 5.86 -16.58
N GLN A 94 6.22 6.86 -17.13
CA GLN A 94 6.00 7.30 -18.50
C GLN A 94 6.63 6.38 -19.55
N ALA A 95 7.65 5.59 -19.20
CA ALA A 95 8.30 4.66 -20.12
C ALA A 95 7.95 3.18 -19.83
N GLY A 96 6.82 2.94 -19.15
CA GLY A 96 6.34 1.60 -18.79
C GLY A 96 6.96 1.02 -17.52
N GLU A 97 7.88 1.74 -16.87
CA GLU A 97 8.34 1.43 -15.53
C GLU A 97 7.22 1.59 -14.49
N HIS A 98 7.39 1.01 -13.31
CA HIS A 98 6.52 1.27 -12.18
C HIS A 98 7.29 1.97 -11.05
N ILE A 99 6.67 2.98 -10.46
CA ILE A 99 7.11 3.61 -9.22
C ILE A 99 6.40 2.91 -8.08
N TYR A 100 7.15 2.49 -7.06
CA TYR A 100 6.59 1.82 -5.89
C TYR A 100 6.88 2.60 -4.60
N SER A 101 6.06 2.39 -3.57
CA SER A 101 6.45 2.72 -2.19
C SER A 101 7.31 1.60 -1.58
N ASN A 102 7.71 1.78 -0.31
CA ASN A 102 8.05 0.66 0.56
C ASN A 102 6.91 -0.37 0.63
N ILE A 103 7.27 -1.64 0.83
CA ILE A 103 6.32 -2.70 1.19
C ILE A 103 6.16 -2.69 2.70
N VAL A 104 4.92 -2.69 3.17
CA VAL A 104 4.58 -2.90 4.58
C VAL A 104 3.87 -4.24 4.75
N SER A 105 4.06 -4.87 5.91
CA SER A 105 3.43 -6.15 6.22
C SER A 105 2.72 -6.07 7.57
N VAL A 106 1.56 -6.71 7.67
CA VAL A 106 0.75 -6.77 8.89
C VAL A 106 0.50 -8.24 9.22
N ARG A 107 0.82 -8.64 10.46
CA ARG A 107 0.49 -9.97 10.97
C ARG A 107 -0.95 -9.97 11.49
N LEU A 108 -1.82 -10.74 10.82
CA LEU A 108 -3.25 -10.82 11.16
C LEU A 108 -3.53 -11.75 12.34
N GLY A 109 -2.64 -12.72 12.59
CA GLY A 109 -2.88 -13.80 13.55
C GLY A 109 -3.88 -14.82 13.02
N LEU A 110 -3.94 -16.00 13.63
CA LEU A 110 -4.92 -17.02 13.26
C LEU A 110 -6.31 -16.56 13.71
N LYS A 111 -7.33 -16.73 12.86
CA LYS A 111 -8.72 -16.65 13.34
C LYS A 111 -8.91 -17.76 14.38
N SER A 112 -9.17 -17.37 15.63
CA SER A 112 -9.59 -18.32 16.65
C SER A 112 -10.91 -18.93 16.21
N SER A 113 -10.92 -20.23 15.89
CA SER A 113 -12.16 -20.96 15.71
C SER A 113 -12.81 -21.05 17.08
N ARG A 114 -13.78 -20.16 17.36
CA ARG A 114 -14.70 -20.40 18.47
C ARG A 114 -15.47 -21.67 18.11
N LEU A 115 -15.08 -22.79 18.73
CA LEU A 115 -15.87 -24.01 18.67
C LEU A 115 -17.29 -23.62 19.10
N PRO A 116 -18.34 -24.01 18.35
CA PRO A 116 -19.69 -23.83 18.84
C PRO A 116 -19.77 -24.50 20.21
N THR A 117 -20.19 -23.75 21.23
CA THR A 117 -20.45 -24.31 22.55
C THR A 117 -21.36 -25.52 22.32
N PRO A 118 -20.98 -26.75 22.73
CA PRO A 118 -21.85 -27.89 22.53
C PRO A 118 -23.18 -27.57 23.18
N PHE A 119 -24.27 -27.67 22.41
CA PHE A 119 -25.61 -27.48 22.93
C PHE A 119 -25.76 -28.40 24.15
N ARG A 120 -25.98 -27.78 25.31
CA ARG A 120 -26.35 -28.51 26.52
C ARG A 120 -27.74 -29.08 26.22
N MET A 121 -27.85 -30.40 26.05
CA MET A 121 -29.15 -31.05 26.14
C MET A 121 -29.47 -31.17 27.62
N ASP A 122 -30.59 -30.57 28.00
CA ASP A 122 -31.15 -30.59 29.35
C ASP A 122 -31.57 -32.01 29.76
#